data_AF-A0A6B2MQB7-F1
#
_entry.id   AF-A0A6B2MQB7-F1
#
_cell.length_a   1.000
_cell.length_b   1.000
_cell.length_c   1.000
_cell.angle_alpha   90.00
_cell.angle_beta   90.00
_cell.angle_gamma   90.00
#
_symmetry.space_group_name_H-M   'P 1'
#
loop_
_entity.id
_entity.type
_entity.pdbx_description
1 polymer ?
#
loop_
_entity_poly.entity_id
_entity_poly.type
_entity_poly.pdbx_seq_one_letter_code
_entity_poly.pdbx_strand_id
1 'polypeptide(L)' 'MSEVAFIELSSVPVPLRALAASRVDDVSGDRLVAFTGCPVIGREADNGEIEFSFPRGVALRESLIDWMLYWGIPFRVMV' A
#
# COMPACT_ATOMS: atom_id res chain seq x y z
N MET A 1 -15.74 3.86 11.31
CA MET A 1 -15.19 2.86 10.38
C MET A 1 -14.12 3.53 9.53
N SER A 2 -12.99 2.86 9.38
CA SER A 2 -11.82 3.34 8.64
C SER A 2 -11.63 2.40 7.48
N GLU A 3 -11.72 2.92 6.26
CA GLU A 3 -11.56 2.13 5.05
C GLU A 3 -10.09 1.74 4.88
N VAL A 4 -9.84 0.52 4.41
CA VAL A 4 -8.48 -0.01 4.17
C VAL A 4 -8.42 -0.57 2.75
N ALA A 5 -7.38 -0.18 2.01
CA ALA A 5 -7.08 -0.75 0.71
C ALA A 5 -6.03 -1.86 0.86
N PHE A 6 -6.25 -2.97 0.18
CA PHE A 6 -5.37 -4.14 0.20
C PHE A 6 -4.88 -4.43 -1.22
N ILE A 7 -3.59 -4.74 -1.33
CA ILE A 7 -2.98 -5.28 -2.55
C ILE A 7 -2.19 -6.55 -2.19
N GLU A 8 -2.10 -7.47 -3.13
CA GLU A 8 -1.22 -8.63 -2.99
C GLU A 8 0.22 -8.23 -3.31
N LEU A 9 1.19 -8.51 -2.42
CA LEU A 9 2.61 -8.21 -2.70
C LEU A 9 3.10 -8.94 -3.95
N SER A 10 2.54 -10.12 -4.24
CA SER A 10 2.82 -10.90 -5.44
C SER A 10 2.46 -10.15 -6.73
N SER A 11 1.45 -9.27 -6.67
CA SER A 11 0.93 -8.49 -7.79
C SER A 11 1.65 -7.15 -7.99
N VAL A 12 2.53 -6.76 -7.07
CA VAL A 12 3.38 -5.57 -7.23
C VAL A 12 4.50 -5.88 -8.24
N PRO A 13 4.68 -5.06 -9.30
CA PRO A 13 5.74 -5.27 -10.29
C PRO A 13 7.13 -5.42 -9.67
N VAL A 14 7.93 -6.36 -10.19
CA VAL A 14 9.29 -6.62 -9.70
C VAL A 14 10.15 -5.35 -9.58
N PRO A 15 10.19 -4.43 -10.57
CA PRO A 15 10.98 -3.21 -10.47
C PRO A 15 10.55 -2.31 -9.31
N LEU A 16 9.23 -2.25 -9.05
CA LEU A 16 8.67 -1.43 -7.98
C LEU A 16 8.97 -2.03 -6.60
N ARG A 17 8.93 -3.37 -6.46
CA ARG A 17 9.35 -4.07 -5.23
C ARG A 17 10.83 -3.91 -4.93
N ALA A 18 11.68 -3.98 -5.97
CA ALA A 18 13.13 -3.86 -5.80
C ALA A 18 13.58 -2.49 -5.28
N LEU A 19 12.77 -1.45 -5.54
CA LEU A 19 13.00 -0.08 -5.09
C LEU A 19 12.23 0.28 -3.82
N ALA A 20 11.43 -0.65 -3.28
CA ALA A 20 10.67 -0.40 -2.07
C ALA A 20 11.59 -0.27 -0.86
N ALA A 21 11.27 0.67 0.03
CA ALA A 21 11.92 0.80 1.32
C ALA A 21 11.03 0.19 2.39
N SER A 22 11.56 -0.77 3.16
CA SER A 22 10.84 -1.38 4.28
C SER A 22 11.52 -1.11 5.61
N ARG A 23 10.74 -0.88 6.66
CA ARG A 23 11.22 -0.76 8.04
C ARG A 23 10.25 -1.42 9.01
N VAL A 24 10.75 -1.87 10.15
CA VAL A 24 9.90 -2.26 11.28
C VAL A 24 9.65 -1.00 12.12
N ASP A 25 8.40 -0.76 12.49
CA ASP A 25 8.06 0.27 13.45
C ASP A 25 8.36 -0.21 14.87
N ASP A 26 9.22 0.51 15.61
CA ASP A 26 9.68 0.07 16.93
C ASP A 26 8.58 0.14 18.01
N VAL A 27 7.47 0.84 17.75
CA VAL A 27 6.38 1.02 18.71
C VAL A 27 5.30 -0.03 18.50
N SER A 28 4.82 -0.20 17.26
CA SER A 28 3.76 -1.18 16.95
C SER A 28 4.29 -2.57 16.60
N GLY A 29 5.55 -2.68 16.18
CA GLY A 29 6.14 -3.91 15.63
C GLY A 29 5.73 -4.18 14.18
N ASP A 30 4.97 -3.29 13.55
CA ASP A 30 4.50 -3.48 12.18
C ASP A 30 5.64 -3.32 11.17
N ARG A 31 5.63 -4.16 10.13
CA ARG A 31 6.51 -3.99 8.99
C ARG A 31 5.88 -3.01 8.00
N LEU A 32 6.45 -1.81 7.92
CA LEU A 32 6.02 -0.75 7.03
C LEU A 32 6.80 -0.80 5.71
N VAL A 33 6.13 -0.52 4.60
CA VAL A 33 6.71 -0.48 3.26
C VAL A 33 6.31 0.77 2.51
N ALA A 34 7.28 1.44 1.89
CA ALA A 34 7.09 2.58 1.00
C ALA A 34 7.48 2.19 -0.42
N PHE A 35 6.54 2.35 -1.36
CA PHE A 35 6.78 2.12 -2.77
C PHE A 35 7.01 3.44 -3.51
N THR A 36 7.90 3.43 -4.50
CA THR A 36 8.18 4.60 -5.33
C THR A 36 6.91 5.15 -5.98
N GLY A 37 6.65 6.44 -5.77
CA GLY A 37 5.49 7.15 -6.31
C GLY A 37 4.15 6.83 -5.61
N CYS A 38 4.12 5.92 -4.64
CA CYS A 38 2.91 5.68 -3.84
C CYS A 38 2.75 6.84 -2.84
N PRO A 39 1.57 7.47 -2.75
CA PRO A 39 1.40 8.65 -1.90
C PRO A 39 1.26 8.32 -0.41
N VAL A 40 1.17 7.03 -0.05
CA VAL A 40 0.99 6.56 1.33
C VAL A 40 1.93 5.39 1.64
N ILE A 41 2.22 5.20 2.92
CA ILE A 41 2.99 4.06 3.43
C ILE A 41 2.04 2.89 3.65
N GLY A 42 2.43 1.71 3.17
CA GLY A 42 1.72 0.46 3.39
C GLY A 42 2.25 -0.30 4.60
N ARG A 43 1.47 -1.26 5.07
CA ARG A 43 1.82 -2.20 6.13
C ARG A 43 1.80 -3.61 5.55
N GLU A 44 2.90 -4.35 5.67
CA GLU A 44 2.95 -5.76 5.30
C GLU A 44 2.16 -6.57 6.33
N ALA A 45 1.12 -7.27 5.87
CA ALA A 45 0.37 -8.24 6.66
C ALA A 45 0.99 -9.64 6.51
N ASP A 46 0.80 -10.49 7.52
CA ASP A 46 1.39 -11.85 7.57
C ASP A 46 0.90 -12.77 6.44
N ASN A 47 -0.20 -12.42 5.77
CA ASN A 47 -0.78 -13.17 4.67
C ASN A 47 -0.19 -12.81 3.29
N GLY A 48 0.79 -11.90 3.23
CA GLY A 48 1.41 -11.45 1.98
C GLY A 48 0.69 -10.27 1.30
N GLU A 49 -0.34 -9.71 1.94
CA GLU A 49 -0.97 -8.48 1.50
C GLU A 49 -0.25 -7.24 2.05
N ILE A 50 -0.38 -6.13 1.34
CA ILE A 50 -0.04 -4.80 1.82
C ILE A 50 -1.32 -4.03 2.09
N GLU A 51 -1.43 -3.51 3.30
CA GLU A 51 -2.56 -2.70 3.75
C GLU A 51 -2.22 -1.21 3.69
N PHE A 52 -3.15 -0.41 3.19
CA PHE A 52 -3.06 1.04 3.19
C PHE A 52 -4.29 1.62 3.89
N SER A 53 -4.06 2.56 4.81
CA SER A 53 -5.15 3.42 5.28
C SER A 53 -5.75 4.15 4.09
N PHE A 54 -7.03 3.91 3.80
CA PHE A 54 -7.65 4.48 2.63
C PHE A 54 -8.02 5.95 2.91
N PRO A 55 -7.44 6.92 2.20
CA PRO A 55 -7.59 8.32 2.57
C PRO A 55 -9.03 8.82 2.44
N ARG A 56 -9.46 9.67 3.38
CA ARG A 56 -10.74 10.40 3.28
C ARG A 56 -10.65 11.63 2.36
N GLY A 57 -9.47 12.24 2.28
CA GLY A 57 -9.22 13.37 1.39
C GLY A 57 -9.23 12.92 -0.06
N VAL A 58 -10.08 13.54 -0.88
CA VAL A 58 -10.33 13.15 -2.27
C VAL A 58 -9.04 13.09 -3.09
N ALA A 59 -8.22 14.15 -3.05
CA ALA A 59 -6.99 14.20 -3.84
C ALA A 59 -5.98 13.08 -3.48
N LEU A 60 -5.81 12.79 -2.19
CA LEU A 60 -4.89 11.74 -1.73
C LEU A 60 -5.42 10.34 -2.07
N ARG A 61 -6.75 10.17 -2.00
CA ARG A 61 -7.43 8.93 -2.38
C ARG A 61 -7.31 8.66 -3.88
N GLU A 62 -7.60 9.65 -4.71
CA GLU A 62 -7.47 9.55 -6.17
C GLU A 62 -6.02 9.25 -6.55
N SER A 63 -5.05 9.96 -5.97
CA SER A 63 -3.63 9.69 -6.21
C SER A 63 -3.21 8.26 -5.83
N LEU A 64 -3.78 7.67 -4.78
CA LEU A 64 -3.51 6.28 -4.40
C LEU A 64 -4.11 5.30 -5.42
N ILE A 65 -5.36 5.53 -5.84
CA ILE A 65 -6.04 4.72 -6.84
C ILE A 65 -5.29 4.80 -8.18
N ASP A 66 -4.95 6.01 -8.63
CA ASP A 66 -4.21 6.24 -9.87
C ASP A 66 -2.85 5.54 -9.85
N TRP A 67 -2.16 5.53 -8.71
CA TRP A 67 -0.91 4.78 -8.57
C TRP A 67 -1.12 3.27 -8.75
N MET A 68 -2.16 2.70 -8.13
CA MET A 68 -2.48 1.27 -8.29
C MET A 68 -2.85 0.95 -9.75
N LEU A 69 -3.66 1.80 -10.39
CA LEU A 69 -4.06 1.64 -11.79
C LEU A 69 -2.88 1.78 -12.76
N TYR A 70 -2.00 2.76 -12.55
CA TYR A 70 -0.81 2.99 -13.38
C TYR A 70 0.10 1.76 -13.42
N TRP A 71 0.31 1.12 -12.27
CA TRP A 71 1.13 -0.09 -12.16
C TRP A 71 0.37 -1.39 -12.49
N GLY A 72 -0.94 -1.31 -12.77
CA GLY A 72 -1.78 -2.48 -13.03
C GLY A 72 -1.95 -3.39 -11.82
N ILE A 73 -1.91 -2.84 -10.60
CA ILE A 73 -2.00 -3.58 -9.34
C ILE A 73 -3.48 -3.78 -8.99
N PRO A 74 -3.99 -5.03 -8.92
CA PRO A 74 -5.33 -5.29 -8.41
C PRO A 74 -5.44 -4.90 -6.92
N PHE A 75 -6.55 -4.26 -6.56
CA PHE A 75 -6.79 -3.83 -5.18
C PHE A 75 -8.24 -4.02 -4.77
N ARG A 76 -8.46 -4.12 -3.45
CA ARG A 76 -9.78 -4.17 -2.82
C ARG A 76 -9.84 -3.15 -1.69
N VAL A 77 -10.98 -2.49 -1.52
CA VAL A 77 -11.23 -1.56 -0.40
C VAL A 77 -12.31 -2.18 0.49
N MET A 78 -12.02 -2.28 1.79
CA MET A 78 -12.96 -2.79 2.79
C MET A 78 -13.15 -1.79 3.93
N VAL A 79 -14.26 -1.93 4.65
CA VAL A 79 -14.72 -1.03 5.73
C VAL A 79 -14.59 -1.71 7.09
#